data_AF-A0A969I1U3-F1
#
_entry.id   AF-A0A969I1U3-F1
#
_cell.length_a   1.000
_cell.length_b   1.000
_cell.length_c   1.000
_cell.angle_alpha   90.00
_cell.angle_beta   90.00
_cell.angle_gamma   90.00
#
_symmetry.space_group_name_H-M   'P 1'
#
loop_
_entity.id
_entity.type
_entity.pdbx_description
1 polymer ?
#
loop_
_entity_poly.entity_id
_entity_poly.type
_entity_poly.pdbx_seq_one_letter_code
_entity_poly.pdbx_strand_id
1 'polypeptide(L)' 'MGRVSVCCMLPNQPVIGDLRTASFREIWTGDAFAALRRTQNLPLFDTCRHCDMFIAANQQLSALVAGNRRPD' A
#
# COMPACT_ATOMS: atom_id res chain seq x y z
N MET A 1 15.42 -11.74 -9.74
CA MET A 1 15.53 -10.94 -8.50
C MET A 1 15.58 -9.47 -8.90
N GLY A 2 14.90 -8.58 -8.17
CA GLY A 2 14.89 -7.14 -8.47
C GLY A 2 13.50 -6.51 -8.66
N ARG A 3 12.46 -7.31 -8.94
CA ARG A 3 11.08 -6.81 -9.07
C ARG A 3 10.61 -6.15 -7.78
N VAL A 4 10.05 -4.95 -7.90
CA VAL A 4 9.45 -4.20 -6.80
C VAL A 4 7.93 -4.30 -6.92
N SER A 5 7.27 -4.77 -5.88
CA SER A 5 5.80 -4.87 -5.80
C SER A 5 5.29 -3.99 -4.66
N VAL A 6 4.03 -3.55 -4.74
CA VAL A 6 3.43 -2.63 -3.74
C VAL A 6 3.01 -3.30 -2.44
N CYS A 7 2.90 -4.62 -2.42
CA CYS A 7 2.48 -5.39 -1.26
C CYS A 7 3.19 -6.74 -1.23
N CYS A 8 3.68 -7.16 -0.07
CA CYS A 8 4.29 -8.47 0.12
C CYS A 8 3.30 -9.64 -0.10
N MET A 9 2.00 -9.40 0.09
CA MET A 9 0.94 -10.37 -0.16
C MET A 9 0.57 -10.49 -1.65
N LEU A 10 1.03 -9.56 -2.48
CA LEU A 10 0.78 -9.53 -3.91
C LEU A 10 2.10 -9.56 -4.68
N PRO A 11 2.93 -10.61 -4.52
CA PRO A 11 4.29 -10.63 -5.05
C PRO A 11 4.34 -10.50 -6.58
N ASN A 12 3.23 -10.80 -7.27
CA ASN A 12 3.13 -10.74 -8.72
C ASN A 12 2.24 -9.59 -9.24
N GLN A 13 1.62 -8.76 -8.37
CA GLN A 13 0.67 -7.75 -8.82
C GLN A 13 0.60 -6.51 -7.91
N PRO A 14 0.67 -5.29 -8.45
CA PRO A 14 1.45 -4.88 -9.61
C PRO A 14 2.94 -4.81 -9.26
N VAL A 15 3.76 -5.19 -10.23
CA VAL A 15 5.19 -4.86 -10.23
C VAL A 15 5.32 -3.41 -10.68
N ILE A 16 5.82 -2.54 -9.82
CA ILE A 16 5.98 -1.10 -10.07
C ILE A 16 7.35 -0.74 -10.65
N GLY A 17 8.27 -1.69 -10.70
CA GLY A 17 9.58 -1.51 -11.30
C GLY A 17 10.53 -2.68 -11.04
N ASP A 18 11.78 -2.51 -11.47
CA ASP A 18 12.85 -3.49 -11.29
C ASP A 18 14.16 -2.80 -10.89
N LEU A 19 14.73 -3.20 -9.75
CA LEU A 19 15.98 -2.68 -9.21
C LEU A 19 17.20 -2.97 -10.10
N ARG A 20 17.08 -3.86 -11.09
CA ARG A 20 18.11 -4.11 -12.09
C ARG A 20 18.21 -2.99 -13.13
N THR A 21 17.17 -2.18 -13.28
CA THR A 21 17.06 -1.14 -14.33
C THR A 21 16.83 0.27 -13.78
N ALA A 22 16.33 0.41 -12.55
CA ALA A 22 16.06 1.70 -11.93
C ALA A 22 16.35 1.65 -10.42
N SER A 23 16.76 2.77 -9.84
CA SER A 23 16.90 2.88 -8.38
C SER A 23 15.53 2.79 -7.70
N PHE A 24 15.52 2.41 -6.42
CA PHE A 24 14.28 2.40 -5.63
C PHE A 24 13.59 3.77 -5.63
N ARG A 25 14.36 4.87 -5.57
CA ARG A 25 13.81 6.23 -5.59
C ARG A 25 13.05 6.48 -6.90
N GLU A 26 13.64 6.17 -8.04
CA GLU A 26 13.00 6.34 -9.35
C GLU A 26 11.72 5.51 -9.47
N ILE A 27 11.74 4.27 -8.97
CA ILE A 27 10.56 3.39 -8.94
C ILE A 27 9.47 3.99 -8.04
N TRP A 28 9.83 4.45 -6.85
CA TRP A 28 8.91 5.01 -5.85
C TRP A 28 8.32 6.35 -6.26
N THR A 29 9.06 7.19 -6.99
CA THR A 29 8.56 8.47 -7.51
C THR A 29 8.00 8.35 -8.92
N GLY A 30 8.05 7.16 -9.52
CA GLY A 30 7.64 6.91 -10.90
C GLY A 30 6.13 6.84 -11.09
N ASP A 31 5.72 6.97 -12.35
CA ASP A 31 4.31 7.06 -12.73
C ASP A 31 3.49 5.84 -12.31
N ALA A 32 4.08 4.64 -12.34
CA ALA A 32 3.41 3.40 -11.93
C ALA A 32 2.92 3.47 -10.48
N PHE A 33 3.78 3.92 -9.56
CA PHE A 33 3.39 4.06 -8.15
C PHE A 33 2.52 5.30 -7.91
N ALA A 34 2.80 6.41 -8.61
CA ALA A 34 1.99 7.62 -8.53
C ALA A 34 0.53 7.38 -8.97
N ALA A 35 0.31 6.62 -10.04
CA ALA A 35 -1.02 6.24 -10.52
C ALA A 35 -1.80 5.44 -9.47
N LEU A 36 -1.15 4.47 -8.80
CA LEU A 36 -1.78 3.69 -7.73
C LEU A 36 -2.21 4.58 -6.56
N ARG A 37 -1.36 5.54 -6.16
CA ARG A 37 -1.67 6.46 -5.05
C ARG A 37 -2.79 7.46 -5.37
N ARG A 38 -3.00 7.77 -6.65
CA ARG A 38 -4.07 8.69 -7.09
C ARG A 38 -5.43 8.01 -7.23
N THR A 39 -5.49 6.68 -7.24
CA THR A 39 -6.76 5.98 -7.40
C THR A 39 -7.63 6.17 -6.16
N GLN A 40 -8.91 6.48 -6.39
CA GLN A 40 -9.92 6.60 -5.34
C GLN A 40 -10.76 5.33 -5.19
N ASN A 41 -10.58 4.37 -6.10
CA ASN A 41 -11.28 3.09 -6.08
C ASN A 41 -10.57 2.15 -5.10
N LEU A 42 -11.00 2.21 -3.84
CA LEU A 42 -10.65 1.20 -2.85
C LEU A 42 -11.73 0.10 -2.86
N PRO A 43 -11.32 -1.19 -2.80
CA PRO A 43 -9.95 -1.68 -2.71
C PRO A 43 -9.19 -1.65 -4.05
N LEU A 44 -7.86 -1.48 -3.98
CA LEU A 44 -6.97 -1.35 -5.15
C LEU A 44 -6.96 -2.58 -6.07
N PHE A 45 -7.06 -3.77 -5.49
CA PHE A 45 -7.08 -5.06 -6.18
C PHE A 45 -8.11 -5.97 -5.52
N ASP A 46 -8.63 -6.97 -6.23
CA ASP A 46 -9.62 -7.89 -5.67
C ASP A 46 -9.06 -8.67 -4.46
N THR A 47 -7.79 -9.05 -4.49
CA THR A 47 -7.13 -9.70 -3.34
C THR A 47 -7.11 -8.80 -2.10
N CYS A 48 -7.17 -7.47 -2.24
CA CYS A 48 -7.27 -6.57 -1.09
C CYS A 48 -8.63 -6.66 -0.39
N ARG A 49 -9.71 -7.12 -1.06
CA ARG A 49 -11.06 -7.24 -0.46
C ARG A 49 -11.10 -8.23 0.71
N HIS A 50 -10.22 -9.21 0.70
CA HIS A 50 -10.17 -10.29 1.68
C HIS A 50 -8.87 -10.28 2.51
N CYS A 51 -8.08 -9.21 2.42
CA CYS A 51 -6.82 -9.09 3.15
C CYS A 51 -7.08 -8.66 4.60
N ASP A 52 -6.65 -9.48 5.55
CA ASP A 52 -6.78 -9.26 6.99
C ASP A 52 -5.47 -8.82 7.67
N MET A 53 -4.36 -8.77 6.92
CA MET A 53 -2.99 -8.53 7.41
C MET A 53 -2.83 -7.34 8.36
N PHE A 54 -3.62 -6.28 8.18
CA PHE A 54 -3.53 -5.06 8.98
C PHE A 54 -4.78 -4.81 9.85
N ILE A 55 -5.73 -5.74 9.97
CA ILE A 55 -6.96 -5.52 10.75
C ILE A 55 -6.63 -5.23 12.22
N ALA A 56 -5.79 -6.05 12.86
CA ALA A 56 -5.43 -5.84 14.27
C ALA A 56 -4.72 -4.49 14.49
N ALA A 57 -3.77 -4.12 13.64
CA ALA A 57 -3.08 -2.83 13.71
C ALA A 57 -4.04 -1.66 13.49
N ASN A 58 -4.96 -1.77 12.53
CA ASN A 58 -5.96 -0.74 12.24
C ASN A 58 -6.97 -0.58 13.38
N GLN A 59 -7.36 -1.66 14.05
CA GLN A 59 -8.22 -1.61 15.24
C GLN A 59 -7.51 -0.91 16.41
N GLN A 60 -6.23 -1.20 16.63
CA GLN A 60 -5.42 -0.49 17.64
C GLN A 60 -5.30 1.00 17.33
N LEU A 61 -4.97 1.37 16.08
CA LEU A 61 -4.91 2.77 15.65
C LEU A 61 -6.26 3.47 15.82
N SER A 62 -7.36 2.81 15.46
CA SER A 62 -8.71 3.37 15.60
C SER A 62 -9.06 3.63 17.06
N ALA A 63 -8.71 2.72 17.98
CA ALA A 63 -8.92 2.91 19.41
C ALA A 63 -8.10 4.09 19.96
N LEU A 64 -6.83 4.23 19.52
CA LEU A 64 -5.97 5.36 19.91
C LEU A 64 -6.50 6.70 19.40
N VAL A 65 -6.94 6.77 18.14
CA VAL A 65 -7.52 7.99 17.54
C VAL A 65 -8.84 8.36 18.21
N ALA A 66 -9.69 7.38 18.51
CA ALA A 66 -10.94 7.60 19.23
C ALA A 66 -10.70 8.12 20.65
N GLY A 67 -9.70 7.58 21.36
CA GLY A 67 -9.32 8.05 22.71
C GLY A 67 -8.63 9.41 22.74
N ASN A 68 -7.97 9.81 21.66
CA ASN A 68 -7.26 11.10 21.55
C ASN A 68 -8.11 12.23 20.96
N ARG A 69 -9.37 11.98 20.59
CA ARG A 69 -10.26 13.03 20.12
C ARG A 69 -10.64 13.91 21.32
N ARG A 70 -10.10 15.13 21.37
CA ARG A 70 -10.55 16.16 22.34
C ARG A 70 -12.06 16.32 22.19
N PRO A 71 -12.84 16.36 23.30
CA PRO A 71 -14.24 16.71 23.21
C PRO A 71 -14.36 18.14 22.71
N ASP A 72 -15.21 18.30 21.71
CA ASP A 72 -15.61 19.56 21.06
C ASP A 72 -16.23 20.55 22.06
#